data_AF-A0A533S0B4-F1
#
_entry.id   AF-A0A533S0B4-F1
#
_cell.length_a   1.000
_cell.length_b   1.000
_cell.length_c   1.000
_cell.angle_alpha   90.00
_cell.angle_beta   90.00
_cell.angle_gamma   90.00
#
_symmetry.space_group_name_H-M   'P 1'
#
loop_
_entity.id
_entity.type
_entity.pdbx_description
1 polymer ?
#
loop_
_entity_poly.entity_id
_entity_poly.type
_entity_poly.pdbx_seq_one_letter_code
_entity_poly.pdbx_strand_id
1 'polypeptide(L)'
;MKFKKTSFTGTKEILKYADHESISVMVESDGIVANADGKKIVAAGTIVGGKTQAVLTNRQEPVQKKNTQGTYDSATLAPAGVNNDIVFTAKTAGASGISVEILNPGAANQALKVTTVNNKISVSLATDAGSAITSTAAQVIAAVNNDPDASERVSVANAAANDGTGVMAAVALTPLAGGAVSTGTAAEGVLLYDVNVTNGDHPGAMVIRGTVNQNQIPEAPCADALAALKGRIVFMK
;
A
#
# COMPACT_ATOMS: atom_id res chain seq x y z
N MET A 1 37.58 -18.41 12.82
CA MET A 1 36.46 -19.09 12.13
C MET A 1 35.15 -18.66 12.79
N LYS A 2 34.30 -17.88 12.11
CA LYS A 2 32.95 -17.54 12.61
C LYS A 2 32.03 -18.72 12.30
N PHE A 3 31.67 -19.49 13.30
CA PHE A 3 30.66 -20.54 13.18
C PHE A 3 29.28 -19.87 13.08
N LYS A 4 28.66 -19.93 11.89
CA LYS A 4 27.25 -19.55 11.72
C LYS A 4 26.40 -20.70 12.24
N LYS A 5 25.77 -20.49 13.39
CA LYS A 5 24.82 -21.42 13.98
C LYS A 5 23.51 -21.29 13.18
N THR A 6 23.32 -22.15 12.18
CA THR A 6 22.07 -22.23 11.44
C THR A 6 21.08 -23.00 12.31
N SER A 7 20.17 -22.29 12.97
CA SER A 7 19.06 -22.90 13.67
C SER A 7 18.17 -23.62 12.65
N PHE A 8 18.18 -24.94 12.64
CA PHE A 8 17.17 -25.72 11.94
C PHE A 8 15.92 -25.76 12.83
N THR A 9 15.14 -24.68 12.82
CA THR A 9 13.71 -24.80 13.17
C THR A 9 13.01 -25.64 12.09
N GLY A 10 11.94 -26.35 12.46
CA GLY A 10 11.19 -27.20 11.54
C GLY A 10 10.84 -26.49 10.23
N THR A 11 10.58 -27.26 9.16
CA THR A 11 10.09 -26.73 7.88
C THR A 11 8.94 -25.76 8.15
N LYS A 12 9.05 -24.51 7.67
CA LYS A 12 7.99 -23.51 7.85
C LYS A 12 6.67 -24.08 7.36
N GLU A 13 5.75 -24.29 8.29
CA GLU A 13 4.42 -24.80 7.97
C GLU A 13 3.51 -23.61 7.68
N ILE A 14 3.37 -23.29 6.40
CA ILE A 14 2.50 -22.20 5.95
C ILE A 14 1.05 -22.65 5.78
N LEU A 15 0.78 -23.95 5.76
CA LEU A 15 -0.56 -24.50 5.57
C LEU A 15 -1.30 -24.52 6.91
N LYS A 16 -2.58 -24.13 6.90
CA LYS A 16 -3.45 -24.27 8.08
C LYS A 16 -4.02 -25.69 8.17
N TYR A 17 -4.24 -26.33 7.02
CA TYR A 17 -4.74 -27.70 6.89
C TYR A 17 -3.85 -28.47 5.92
N ALA A 18 -3.68 -29.77 6.17
CA ALA A 18 -2.84 -30.63 5.36
C ALA A 18 -3.38 -30.84 3.93
N ASP A 19 -4.69 -30.68 3.72
CA ASP A 19 -5.33 -30.83 2.41
C ASP A 19 -4.97 -29.65 1.50
N HIS A 20 -4.14 -29.93 0.51
CA HIS A 20 -3.71 -28.95 -0.50
C HIS A 20 -3.33 -29.64 -1.81
N GLU A 21 -3.45 -28.91 -2.91
CA GLU A 21 -2.92 -29.29 -4.22
C GLU A 21 -1.73 -28.39 -4.53
N SER A 22 -0.57 -28.97 -4.84
CA SER A 22 0.61 -28.24 -5.25
C SER A 22 1.16 -28.75 -6.58
N ILE A 23 1.82 -27.87 -7.31
CA ILE A 23 2.52 -28.18 -8.55
C ILE A 23 3.97 -27.72 -8.48
N SER A 24 4.85 -28.41 -9.20
CA SER A 24 6.21 -27.94 -9.42
C SER A 24 6.21 -26.75 -10.38
N VAL A 25 6.88 -25.66 -10.01
CA VAL A 25 7.09 -24.47 -10.84
C VAL A 25 8.55 -24.05 -10.81
N MET A 26 9.00 -23.35 -11.84
CA MET A 26 10.31 -22.69 -11.81
C MET A 26 10.17 -21.33 -11.16
N VAL A 27 10.94 -21.03 -10.11
CA VAL A 27 10.91 -19.73 -9.44
C VAL A 27 12.01 -18.84 -9.99
N GLU A 28 11.64 -17.63 -10.40
CA GLU A 28 12.54 -16.63 -10.97
C GLU A 28 13.53 -16.08 -9.92
N SER A 29 14.77 -15.84 -10.37
CA SER A 29 15.85 -15.29 -9.56
C SER A 29 16.04 -13.77 -9.66
N ASP A 30 15.40 -13.14 -10.65
CA ASP A 30 15.48 -11.70 -10.92
C ASP A 30 14.89 -10.88 -9.77
N GLY A 31 15.57 -9.79 -9.40
CA GLY A 31 15.11 -8.89 -8.34
C GLY A 31 15.20 -9.43 -6.90
N ILE A 32 15.63 -10.69 -6.70
CA ILE A 32 15.80 -11.26 -5.36
C ILE A 32 17.11 -10.78 -4.73
N VAL A 33 16.98 -10.09 -3.60
CA VAL A 33 18.11 -9.58 -2.81
C VAL A 33 18.72 -10.70 -1.98
N ALA A 34 20.06 -10.78 -1.97
CA ALA A 34 20.76 -11.75 -1.16
C ALA A 34 20.64 -11.41 0.34
N ASN A 35 20.44 -12.43 1.18
CA ASN A 35 20.45 -12.29 2.62
C ASN A 35 21.88 -12.02 3.16
N ALA A 36 22.03 -11.85 4.48
CA ALA A 36 23.33 -11.66 5.14
C ALA A 36 24.31 -12.86 4.99
N ASP A 37 23.88 -13.97 4.40
CA ASP A 37 24.70 -15.14 4.04
C ASP A 37 25.11 -15.16 2.57
N GLY A 38 24.70 -14.15 1.77
CA GLY A 38 24.93 -14.11 0.33
C GLY A 38 23.97 -14.99 -0.49
N LYS A 39 22.92 -15.55 0.12
CA LYS A 39 21.94 -16.41 -0.57
C LYS A 39 20.70 -15.63 -0.98
N LYS A 40 20.25 -15.82 -2.22
CA LYS A 40 18.96 -15.33 -2.70
C LYS A 40 17.90 -16.39 -2.40
N ILE A 41 17.08 -16.14 -1.39
CA ILE A 41 16.02 -17.07 -0.97
C ILE A 41 14.67 -16.41 -1.19
N VAL A 42 13.80 -17.06 -1.95
CA VAL A 42 12.38 -16.73 -1.99
C VAL A 42 11.69 -17.52 -0.88
N ALA A 43 11.10 -16.82 0.08
CA ALA A 43 10.55 -17.46 1.27
C ALA A 43 9.27 -18.25 0.97
N ALA A 44 9.06 -19.34 1.68
CA ALA A 44 7.78 -20.03 1.81
C ALA A 44 6.69 -19.03 2.20
N GLY A 45 5.48 -19.19 1.66
CA GLY A 45 4.38 -18.24 1.87
C GLY A 45 4.38 -17.08 0.89
N THR A 46 5.40 -16.93 0.03
CA THR A 46 5.37 -15.92 -1.04
C THR A 46 4.29 -16.26 -2.04
N ILE A 47 3.39 -15.31 -2.28
CA ILE A 47 2.36 -15.40 -3.32
C ILE A 47 3.00 -15.12 -4.67
N VAL A 48 2.83 -16.05 -5.59
CA VAL A 48 3.51 -16.08 -6.88
C VAL A 48 2.52 -16.34 -8.02
N GLY A 49 2.93 -15.97 -9.22
CA GLY A 49 2.23 -16.26 -10.46
C GLY A 49 3.15 -16.05 -11.66
N GLY A 50 2.72 -16.46 -12.84
CA GLY A 50 3.58 -16.41 -14.02
C GLY A 50 4.04 -15.00 -14.41
N LYS A 51 5.20 -14.95 -15.07
CA LYS A 51 5.89 -13.69 -15.38
C LYS A 51 5.05 -12.79 -16.29
N THR A 52 4.70 -13.32 -17.45
CA THR A 52 3.97 -12.71 -18.56
C THR A 52 2.61 -13.37 -18.82
N GLN A 53 2.50 -14.69 -18.66
CA GLN A 53 1.26 -15.46 -18.76
C GLN A 53 1.09 -16.41 -17.57
N ALA A 54 -0.12 -16.95 -17.41
CA ALA A 54 -0.44 -17.91 -16.37
C ALA A 54 0.37 -19.21 -16.54
N VAL A 55 1.11 -19.62 -15.50
CA VAL A 55 1.90 -20.86 -15.48
C VAL A 55 1.00 -22.09 -15.59
N LEU A 56 -0.26 -21.99 -15.18
CA LEU A 56 -1.23 -23.07 -15.33
C LEU A 56 -1.53 -23.41 -16.80
N THR A 57 -1.43 -22.44 -17.70
CA THR A 57 -1.57 -22.63 -19.15
C THR A 57 -0.22 -22.75 -19.86
N ASN A 58 0.85 -22.20 -19.27
CA ASN A 58 2.19 -22.20 -19.82
C ASN A 58 3.22 -22.74 -18.80
N ARG A 59 3.36 -24.07 -18.76
CA ARG A 59 4.16 -24.77 -17.73
C ARG A 59 5.67 -24.52 -17.77
N GLN A 60 6.19 -23.90 -18.82
CA GLN A 60 7.62 -23.59 -18.96
C GLN A 60 7.98 -22.19 -18.43
N GLU A 61 6.97 -21.41 -18.04
CA GLU A 61 7.16 -20.04 -17.61
C GLU A 61 7.56 -19.96 -16.14
N PRO A 62 8.57 -19.16 -15.78
CA PRO A 62 8.93 -18.98 -14.39
C PRO A 62 7.85 -18.17 -13.65
N VAL A 63 7.67 -18.49 -12.38
CA VAL A 63 6.84 -17.73 -11.45
C VAL A 63 7.65 -16.62 -10.81
N GLN A 64 7.01 -15.48 -10.65
CA GLN A 64 7.53 -14.33 -9.92
C GLN A 64 6.57 -13.93 -8.80
N LYS A 65 7.06 -13.13 -7.85
CA LYS A 65 6.22 -12.55 -6.80
C LYS A 65 5.11 -11.70 -7.42
N LYS A 66 3.86 -11.97 -7.05
CA LYS A 66 2.66 -11.21 -7.47
C LYS A 66 1.86 -10.81 -6.24
N ASN A 67 2.53 -10.08 -5.35
CA ASN A 67 1.94 -9.60 -4.10
C ASN A 67 2.63 -8.32 -3.64
N THR A 68 2.52 -7.27 -4.44
CA THR A 68 2.91 -5.93 -3.98
C THR A 68 1.66 -5.24 -3.43
N GLN A 69 1.73 -4.78 -2.19
CA GLN A 69 0.69 -3.96 -1.58
C GLN A 69 0.54 -2.64 -2.34
N GLY A 70 -0.70 -2.24 -2.58
CA GLY A 70 -0.97 -0.91 -3.14
C GLY A 70 -0.60 0.15 -2.11
N THR A 71 0.05 1.22 -2.55
CA THR A 71 0.32 2.40 -1.73
C THR A 71 -0.66 3.51 -2.09
N TYR A 72 -1.01 4.32 -1.10
CA TYR A 72 -1.91 5.45 -1.28
C TYR A 72 -1.12 6.69 -1.68
N ASP A 73 -1.69 7.50 -2.58
CA ASP A 73 -1.16 8.81 -2.90
C ASP A 73 -1.30 9.73 -1.67
N SER A 74 -0.24 10.46 -1.33
CA SER A 74 -0.27 11.39 -0.21
C SER A 74 0.42 12.71 -0.53
N ALA A 75 0.01 13.77 0.16
CA ALA A 75 0.64 15.07 0.11
C ALA A 75 0.68 15.67 1.52
N THR A 76 1.86 16.10 1.96
CA THR A 76 1.99 16.90 3.17
C THR A 76 1.94 18.36 2.78
N LEU A 77 0.97 19.09 3.30
CA LEU A 77 0.93 20.54 3.23
C LEU A 77 1.56 21.09 4.51
N ALA A 78 2.58 21.92 4.35
CA ALA A 78 3.25 22.62 5.45
C ALA A 78 3.08 24.14 5.25
N PRO A 79 1.90 24.70 5.57
CA PRO A 79 1.69 26.13 5.52
C PRO A 79 2.63 26.84 6.51
N ALA A 80 3.02 28.09 6.23
CA ALA A 80 3.84 28.86 7.16
C ALA A 80 3.11 29.01 8.52
N GLY A 81 3.73 28.53 9.60
CA GLY A 81 3.18 28.59 10.95
C GLY A 81 3.74 27.50 11.85
N VAL A 82 3.12 27.34 13.03
CA VAL A 82 3.45 26.30 14.01
C VAL A 82 2.21 25.43 14.18
N ASN A 83 2.40 24.12 14.23
CA ASN A 83 1.33 23.13 14.45
C ASN A 83 0.19 23.17 13.41
N ASN A 84 0.49 23.56 12.18
CA ASN A 84 -0.48 23.69 11.09
C ASN A 84 -0.19 22.78 9.90
N ASP A 85 0.78 21.87 10.01
CA ASP A 85 1.07 20.91 8.94
C ASP A 85 0.00 19.81 8.92
N ILE A 86 -0.50 19.51 7.73
CA ILE A 86 -1.54 18.51 7.50
C ILE A 86 -1.17 17.57 6.36
N VAL A 87 -1.57 16.32 6.46
CA VAL A 87 -1.30 15.27 5.49
C VAL A 87 -2.62 14.82 4.88
N PHE A 88 -2.72 14.93 3.56
CA PHE A 88 -3.79 14.35 2.77
C PHE A 88 -3.36 12.97 2.29
N THR A 89 -4.20 11.97 2.49
CA THR A 89 -3.99 10.60 2.02
C THR A 89 -5.18 10.15 1.20
N ALA A 90 -4.96 9.65 0.00
CA ALA A 90 -6.03 9.09 -0.83
C ALA A 90 -6.63 7.83 -0.19
N LYS A 91 -7.92 7.61 -0.35
CA LYS A 91 -8.60 6.38 0.10
C LYS A 91 -8.40 5.19 -0.84
N THR A 92 -8.08 5.47 -2.10
CA THR A 92 -7.84 4.45 -3.13
C THR A 92 -6.35 4.35 -3.41
N ALA A 93 -5.81 3.13 -3.38
CA ALA A 93 -4.39 2.88 -3.69
C ALA A 93 -4.11 3.18 -5.16
N GLY A 94 -3.01 3.87 -5.45
CA GLY A 94 -2.65 4.32 -6.80
C GLY A 94 -3.63 5.33 -7.42
N ALA A 95 -4.40 6.05 -6.61
CA ALA A 95 -5.35 7.07 -7.08
C ALA A 95 -4.65 8.31 -7.64
N SER A 96 -4.27 8.25 -8.91
CA SER A 96 -3.65 9.38 -9.59
C SER A 96 -4.63 10.54 -9.86
N GLY A 97 -4.12 11.77 -9.80
CA GLY A 97 -4.82 12.96 -10.27
C GLY A 97 -5.66 13.69 -9.21
N ILE A 98 -5.58 13.30 -7.94
CA ILE A 98 -6.14 14.09 -6.84
C ILE A 98 -5.19 15.25 -6.53
N SER A 99 -5.73 16.46 -6.48
CA SER A 99 -4.98 17.66 -6.10
C SER A 99 -5.70 18.41 -5.00
N VAL A 100 -4.94 19.02 -4.10
CA VAL A 100 -5.46 19.77 -2.95
C VAL A 100 -4.95 21.19 -3.00
N GLU A 101 -5.81 22.15 -2.69
CA GLU A 101 -5.50 23.58 -2.73
C GLU A 101 -6.14 24.26 -1.53
N ILE A 102 -5.38 25.12 -0.84
CA ILE A 102 -5.89 25.91 0.28
C ILE A 102 -5.91 27.38 -0.14
N LEU A 103 -7.11 27.93 -0.29
CA LEU A 103 -7.33 29.30 -0.74
C LEU A 103 -7.67 30.23 0.43
N ASN A 104 -7.08 31.43 0.39
CA ASN A 104 -7.59 32.56 1.16
C ASN A 104 -8.62 33.31 0.30
N PRO A 105 -9.90 33.40 0.71
CA PRO A 105 -10.93 34.09 -0.06
C PRO A 105 -10.72 35.62 -0.14
N GLY A 106 -9.82 36.21 0.65
CA GLY A 106 -9.40 37.62 0.55
C GLY A 106 -10.44 38.66 0.99
N ALA A 107 -11.72 38.27 1.09
CA ALA A 107 -12.79 39.08 1.65
C ALA A 107 -12.92 38.87 3.17
N ALA A 108 -13.50 39.86 3.86
CA ALA A 108 -13.78 39.80 5.28
C ALA A 108 -15.01 38.91 5.58
N ASN A 109 -15.05 38.30 6.77
CA ASN A 109 -16.16 37.48 7.27
C ASN A 109 -16.53 36.27 6.39
N GLN A 110 -15.55 35.64 5.75
CA GLN A 110 -15.80 34.45 4.93
C GLN A 110 -15.85 33.21 5.80
N ALA A 111 -16.76 32.29 5.49
CA ALA A 111 -16.85 31.00 6.16
C ALA A 111 -15.92 29.95 5.53
N LEU A 112 -15.45 28.99 6.34
CA LEU A 112 -14.69 27.83 5.87
C LEU A 112 -15.57 27.01 4.91
N LYS A 113 -15.06 26.73 3.70
CA LYS A 113 -15.79 25.96 2.69
C LYS A 113 -14.87 25.00 1.97
N VAL A 114 -15.29 23.75 1.85
CA VAL A 114 -14.64 22.74 1.00
C VAL A 114 -15.41 22.66 -0.31
N THR A 115 -14.71 22.52 -1.44
CA THR A 115 -15.33 22.35 -2.74
C THR A 115 -14.49 21.39 -3.56
N THR A 116 -15.12 20.33 -4.04
CA THR A 116 -14.46 19.29 -4.84
C THR A 116 -14.93 19.37 -6.29
N VAL A 117 -14.02 19.62 -7.23
CA VAL A 117 -14.33 19.72 -8.68
C VAL A 117 -13.28 18.96 -9.47
N ASN A 118 -13.68 18.02 -10.32
CA ASN A 118 -12.77 17.28 -11.21
C ASN A 118 -11.52 16.72 -10.51
N ASN A 119 -11.70 16.07 -9.35
CA ASN A 119 -10.64 15.55 -8.46
C ASN A 119 -9.72 16.59 -7.80
N LYS A 120 -10.01 17.89 -7.95
CA LYS A 120 -9.40 18.96 -7.18
C LYS A 120 -10.23 19.25 -5.93
N ILE A 121 -9.62 19.20 -4.76
CA ILE A 121 -10.21 19.59 -3.48
C ILE A 121 -9.69 20.99 -3.14
N SER A 122 -10.56 21.99 -3.23
CA SER A 122 -10.27 23.37 -2.87
C SER A 122 -10.89 23.68 -1.50
N VAL A 123 -10.04 24.02 -0.53
CA VAL A 123 -10.46 24.46 0.81
C VAL A 123 -10.30 25.96 0.91
N SER A 124 -11.42 26.69 0.96
CA SER A 124 -11.45 28.12 1.23
C SER A 124 -11.48 28.36 2.73
N LEU A 125 -10.45 29.02 3.26
CA LEU A 125 -10.30 29.31 4.69
C LEU A 125 -11.30 30.37 5.18
N ALA A 126 -11.72 30.28 6.44
CA ALA A 126 -12.51 31.31 7.10
C ALA A 126 -11.67 32.55 7.43
N THR A 127 -12.26 33.72 7.27
CA THR A 127 -11.64 35.03 7.57
C THR A 127 -12.50 35.85 8.53
N ASP A 128 -11.87 36.67 9.36
CA ASP A 128 -12.57 37.62 10.24
C ASP A 128 -12.95 38.92 9.52
N ALA A 129 -13.46 39.90 10.28
CA ALA A 129 -13.84 41.22 9.78
C ALA A 129 -12.66 42.03 9.20
N GLY A 130 -11.42 41.66 9.53
CA GLY A 130 -10.18 42.26 9.01
C GLY A 130 -9.55 41.48 7.86
N SER A 131 -10.25 40.49 7.29
CA SER A 131 -9.72 39.55 6.28
C SER A 131 -8.57 38.66 6.77
N ALA A 132 -8.32 38.59 8.08
CA ALA A 132 -7.32 37.69 8.64
C ALA A 132 -7.88 36.27 8.71
N ILE A 133 -7.06 35.29 8.36
CA ILE A 133 -7.44 33.88 8.41
C ILE A 133 -7.59 33.47 9.88
N THR A 134 -8.74 32.90 10.23
CA THR A 134 -9.03 32.37 11.57
C THR A 134 -9.14 30.84 11.59
N SER A 135 -9.15 30.20 10.42
CA SER A 135 -9.21 28.75 10.33
C SER A 135 -7.93 28.08 10.81
N THR A 136 -8.10 27.13 11.72
CA THR A 136 -7.05 26.26 12.22
C THR A 136 -6.91 25.00 11.37
N ALA A 137 -5.75 24.34 11.45
CA ALA A 137 -5.52 23.05 10.79
C ALA A 137 -6.56 22.00 11.21
N ALA A 138 -6.90 21.94 12.50
CA ALA A 138 -7.94 21.04 13.01
C ALA A 138 -9.31 21.30 12.38
N GLN A 139 -9.69 22.57 12.18
CA GLN A 139 -10.96 22.91 11.52
C GLN A 139 -10.94 22.52 10.03
N VAL A 140 -9.82 22.71 9.33
CA VAL A 140 -9.68 22.27 7.94
C VAL A 140 -9.78 20.75 7.83
N ILE A 141 -9.10 20.01 8.71
CA ILE A 141 -9.16 18.55 8.76
C ILE A 141 -10.61 18.08 8.98
N ALA A 142 -11.28 18.66 9.98
CA ALA A 142 -12.67 18.32 10.27
C ALA A 142 -13.59 18.63 9.09
N ALA A 143 -13.41 19.79 8.43
CA ALA A 143 -14.22 20.17 7.29
C ALA A 143 -14.04 19.23 6.10
N VAL A 144 -12.80 18.84 5.76
CA VAL A 144 -12.55 17.92 4.64
C VAL A 144 -13.04 16.50 4.95
N ASN A 145 -12.83 16.01 6.17
CA ASN A 145 -13.27 14.66 6.55
C ASN A 145 -14.80 14.55 6.72
N ASN A 146 -15.51 15.65 6.97
CA ASN A 146 -16.97 15.68 7.04
C ASN A 146 -17.64 16.00 5.69
N ASP A 147 -16.90 16.48 4.70
CA ASP A 147 -17.43 16.76 3.38
C ASP A 147 -17.76 15.45 2.63
N PRO A 148 -18.99 15.24 2.14
CA PRO A 148 -19.36 13.99 1.48
C PRO A 148 -18.49 13.65 0.27
N ASP A 149 -18.14 14.62 -0.56
CA ASP A 149 -17.40 14.39 -1.81
C ASP A 149 -15.90 14.20 -1.57
N ALA A 150 -15.32 14.96 -0.65
CA ALA A 150 -13.90 14.90 -0.33
C ALA A 150 -13.59 13.67 0.52
N SER A 151 -14.42 13.36 1.53
CA SER A 151 -14.20 12.22 2.41
C SER A 151 -14.34 10.87 1.69
N GLU A 152 -15.04 10.78 0.56
CA GLU A 152 -15.03 9.57 -0.28
C GLU A 152 -13.67 9.34 -0.97
N ARG A 153 -12.90 10.41 -1.20
CA ARG A 153 -11.67 10.38 -2.00
C ARG A 153 -10.40 10.43 -1.16
N VAL A 154 -10.39 11.22 -0.09
CA VAL A 154 -9.22 11.45 0.76
C VAL A 154 -9.57 11.39 2.24
N SER A 155 -8.55 11.15 3.06
CA SER A 155 -8.57 11.37 4.50
C SER A 155 -7.46 12.35 4.84
N VAL A 156 -7.77 13.29 5.73
CA VAL A 156 -6.81 14.30 6.19
C VAL A 156 -6.51 14.07 7.66
N ALA A 157 -5.25 14.22 8.04
CA ALA A 157 -4.79 14.17 9.41
C ALA A 157 -3.68 15.20 9.63
N ASN A 158 -3.34 15.47 10.89
CA ASN A 158 -2.17 16.29 11.22
C ASN A 158 -0.90 15.57 10.74
N ALA A 159 0.10 16.34 10.31
CA ALA A 159 1.44 15.79 10.12
C ALA A 159 2.05 15.38 11.47
N ALA A 160 3.08 14.54 11.43
CA ALA A 160 3.79 14.14 12.64
C ALA A 160 4.27 15.37 13.43
N ALA A 161 4.18 15.30 14.76
CA ALA A 161 4.53 16.37 15.69
C ALA A 161 3.67 17.65 15.65
N ASN A 162 2.61 17.70 14.85
CA ASN A 162 1.67 18.83 14.80
C ASN A 162 0.36 18.50 15.53
N ASP A 163 -0.16 19.43 16.33
CA ASP A 163 -1.41 19.26 17.11
C ASP A 163 -2.65 19.90 16.47
N GLY A 164 -2.47 20.66 15.38
CA GLY A 164 -3.56 21.21 14.59
C GLY A 164 -4.15 22.50 15.15
N THR A 165 -3.58 23.06 16.23
CA THR A 165 -4.02 24.35 16.79
C THR A 165 -3.54 25.54 15.97
N GLY A 166 -2.57 25.33 15.07
CA GLY A 166 -2.01 26.38 14.23
C GLY A 166 -3.00 26.95 13.24
N VAL A 167 -2.94 28.27 13.04
CA VAL A 167 -3.69 28.97 11.98
C VAL A 167 -3.11 28.57 10.62
N MET A 168 -3.98 28.30 9.67
CA MET A 168 -3.59 27.92 8.31
C MET A 168 -3.12 29.13 7.51
N ALA A 169 -2.20 28.88 6.59
CA ALA A 169 -1.88 29.82 5.52
C ALA A 169 -2.41 29.27 4.19
N ALA A 170 -2.58 30.15 3.19
CA ALA A 170 -2.91 29.71 1.84
C ALA A 170 -1.77 28.85 1.28
N VAL A 171 -2.12 27.74 0.64
CA VAL A 171 -1.19 26.80 0.02
C VAL A 171 -1.61 26.57 -1.42
N ALA A 172 -0.67 26.74 -2.34
CA ALA A 172 -0.90 26.50 -3.75
C ALA A 172 -1.30 25.04 -4.01
N LEU A 173 -1.95 24.82 -5.17
CA LEU A 173 -2.37 23.49 -5.60
C LEU A 173 -1.19 22.50 -5.54
N THR A 174 -1.37 21.46 -4.72
CA THR A 174 -0.39 20.40 -4.51
C THR A 174 -1.03 19.06 -4.90
N PRO A 175 -0.48 18.35 -5.90
CA PRO A 175 -0.96 17.01 -6.25
C PRO A 175 -0.55 16.00 -5.18
N LEU A 176 -1.41 15.02 -4.91
CA LEU A 176 -1.03 13.84 -4.15
C LEU A 176 -0.22 12.91 -5.06
N ALA A 177 0.82 12.29 -4.51
CA ALA A 177 1.72 11.41 -5.26
C ALA A 177 2.25 10.27 -4.38
N GLY A 178 2.96 9.32 -5.00
CA GLY A 178 3.62 8.18 -4.34
C GLY A 178 2.74 6.93 -4.17
N GLY A 179 1.49 6.99 -4.62
CA GLY A 179 0.60 5.86 -4.68
C GLY A 179 0.91 4.94 -5.85
N ALA A 180 0.70 3.64 -5.63
CA ALA A 180 0.79 2.60 -6.63
C ALA A 180 -0.38 1.64 -6.47
N VAL A 181 -0.88 1.13 -7.58
CA VAL A 181 -1.86 0.04 -7.55
C VAL A 181 -1.20 -1.23 -6.99
N SER A 182 -1.97 -2.04 -6.27
CA SER A 182 -1.52 -3.36 -5.86
C SER A 182 -1.21 -4.22 -7.09
N THR A 183 -0.28 -5.18 -6.94
CA THR A 183 0.04 -6.11 -8.02
C THR A 183 -0.20 -7.54 -7.53
N GLY A 184 -1.40 -8.06 -7.83
CA GLY A 184 -1.79 -9.42 -7.43
C GLY A 184 -2.81 -10.10 -8.34
N THR A 185 -3.29 -9.43 -9.39
CA THR A 185 -4.33 -9.96 -10.29
C THR A 185 -3.87 -11.24 -11.01
N ALA A 186 -2.57 -11.40 -11.23
CA ALA A 186 -1.96 -12.57 -11.85
C ALA A 186 -1.42 -13.59 -10.82
N ALA A 187 -1.79 -13.48 -9.53
CA ALA A 187 -1.41 -14.48 -8.54
C ALA A 187 -2.08 -15.83 -8.83
N GLU A 188 -1.28 -16.89 -8.86
CA GLU A 188 -1.74 -18.25 -9.17
C GLU A 188 -1.59 -19.21 -8.00
N GLY A 189 -0.68 -18.92 -7.08
CA GLY A 189 -0.45 -19.78 -5.93
C GLY A 189 0.48 -19.20 -4.88
N VAL A 190 0.80 -20.03 -3.88
CA VAL A 190 1.69 -19.68 -2.77
C VAL A 190 2.83 -20.70 -2.72
N LEU A 191 4.07 -20.25 -2.64
CA LEU A 191 5.22 -21.15 -2.51
C LEU A 191 5.18 -21.90 -1.18
N LEU A 192 5.27 -23.23 -1.22
CA LEU A 192 5.19 -24.10 -0.05
C LEU A 192 6.48 -24.06 0.79
N TYR A 193 7.63 -23.95 0.14
CA TYR A 193 8.94 -24.01 0.76
C TYR A 193 9.83 -22.83 0.36
N ASP A 194 10.86 -22.57 1.17
CA ASP A 194 11.90 -21.62 0.84
C ASP A 194 12.68 -22.13 -0.39
N VAL A 195 12.79 -21.32 -1.44
CA VAL A 195 13.46 -21.68 -2.70
C VAL A 195 14.76 -20.89 -2.83
N ASN A 196 15.87 -21.59 -3.03
CA ASN A 196 17.18 -20.97 -3.21
C ASN A 196 17.46 -20.70 -4.69
N VAL A 197 17.41 -19.43 -5.08
CA VAL A 197 17.63 -18.95 -6.45
C VAL A 197 18.99 -18.25 -6.62
N THR A 198 19.96 -18.57 -5.74
CA THR A 198 21.29 -17.91 -5.74
C THR A 198 22.03 -18.06 -7.06
N ASN A 199 21.90 -19.21 -7.73
CA ASN A 199 22.61 -19.54 -8.97
C ASN A 199 21.70 -19.48 -10.21
N GLY A 200 20.61 -18.71 -10.13
CA GLY A 200 19.59 -18.64 -11.17
C GLY A 200 18.28 -19.28 -10.76
N ASP A 201 17.37 -19.41 -11.72
CA ASP A 201 16.02 -19.91 -11.49
C ASP A 201 16.03 -21.34 -10.97
N HIS A 202 15.15 -21.63 -10.00
CA HIS A 202 15.19 -22.89 -9.28
C HIS A 202 13.78 -23.50 -9.11
N PRO A 203 13.63 -24.83 -9.19
CA PRO A 203 12.33 -25.46 -8.98
C PRO A 203 11.82 -25.24 -7.55
N GLY A 204 10.54 -24.92 -7.44
CA GLY A 204 9.80 -24.79 -6.20
C GLY A 204 8.45 -25.50 -6.26
N ALA A 205 7.86 -25.75 -5.09
CA ALA A 205 6.49 -26.25 -4.99
C ALA A 205 5.54 -25.08 -4.74
N MET A 206 4.57 -24.88 -5.64
CA MET A 206 3.55 -23.85 -5.52
C MET A 206 2.21 -24.50 -5.21
N VAL A 207 1.60 -24.11 -4.11
CA VAL A 207 0.23 -24.47 -3.72
C VAL A 207 -0.73 -23.73 -4.62
N ILE A 208 -1.58 -24.47 -5.33
CA ILE A 208 -2.61 -23.93 -6.23
C ILE A 208 -4.00 -24.04 -5.63
N ARG A 209 -4.21 -24.93 -4.65
CA ARG A 209 -5.44 -25.02 -3.86
C ARG A 209 -5.15 -25.44 -2.43
N GLY A 210 -5.89 -24.90 -1.47
CA GLY A 210 -5.76 -25.26 -0.06
C GLY A 210 -5.98 -24.08 0.89
N THR A 211 -5.70 -24.28 2.17
CA THR A 211 -5.82 -23.24 3.19
C THR A 211 -4.45 -22.85 3.74
N VAL A 212 -4.11 -21.56 3.64
CA VAL A 212 -2.83 -20.98 4.08
C VAL A 212 -3.03 -20.20 5.37
N ASN A 213 -2.11 -20.35 6.32
CA ASN A 213 -2.07 -19.59 7.55
C ASN A 213 -1.42 -18.22 7.31
N GLN A 214 -2.22 -17.16 7.36
CA GLN A 214 -1.79 -15.78 7.13
C GLN A 214 -0.74 -15.28 8.14
N ASN A 215 -0.67 -15.89 9.33
CA ASN A 215 0.34 -15.54 10.33
C ASN A 215 1.72 -16.19 10.08
N GLN A 216 1.80 -17.13 9.14
CA GLN A 216 3.02 -17.89 8.83
C GLN A 216 3.61 -17.54 7.46
N ILE A 217 3.02 -16.57 6.75
CA ILE A 217 3.54 -16.05 5.48
C ILE A 217 4.33 -14.76 5.70
N PRO A 218 5.36 -14.48 4.88
CA PRO A 218 6.25 -13.33 5.06
C PRO A 218 5.56 -11.98 4.81
N GLU A 219 4.52 -11.97 4.00
CA GLU A 219 3.77 -10.77 3.64
C GLU A 219 2.29 -11.12 3.50
N ALA A 220 1.42 -10.26 4.04
CA ALA A 220 -0.01 -10.43 3.89
C ALA A 220 -0.43 -10.34 2.41
N PRO A 221 -1.46 -11.08 1.98
CA PRO A 221 -1.96 -10.98 0.62
C PRO A 221 -2.56 -9.60 0.34
N CYS A 222 -2.27 -9.04 -0.83
CA CYS A 222 -2.90 -7.84 -1.34
C CYS A 222 -4.35 -8.12 -1.75
N ALA A 223 -5.17 -7.08 -1.86
CA ALA A 223 -6.58 -7.23 -2.25
C ALA A 223 -6.73 -7.94 -3.61
N ASP A 224 -5.86 -7.62 -4.57
CA ASP A 224 -5.88 -8.25 -5.90
C ASP A 224 -5.49 -9.73 -5.84
N ALA A 225 -4.49 -10.09 -5.02
CA ALA A 225 -4.09 -11.48 -4.83
C ALA A 225 -5.19 -12.29 -4.15
N LEU A 226 -5.87 -11.72 -3.15
CA LEU A 226 -7.04 -12.34 -2.53
C LEU A 226 -8.15 -12.59 -3.56
N ALA A 227 -8.42 -11.62 -4.44
CA ALA A 227 -9.41 -11.76 -5.50
C ALA A 227 -9.01 -12.84 -6.52
N ALA A 228 -7.76 -12.86 -6.98
CA ALA A 228 -7.24 -13.82 -7.95
C ALA A 228 -7.21 -15.26 -7.42
N LEU A 229 -6.94 -15.43 -6.12
CA LEU A 229 -6.85 -16.73 -5.46
C LEU A 229 -8.19 -17.21 -4.89
N LYS A 230 -9.22 -16.35 -4.90
CA LYS A 230 -10.56 -16.67 -4.38
C LYS A 230 -11.11 -17.96 -5.03
N GLY A 231 -11.59 -18.86 -4.19
CA GLY A 231 -12.14 -20.17 -4.61
C GLY A 231 -11.09 -21.26 -4.84
N ARG A 232 -9.80 -20.93 -4.82
CA ARG A 232 -8.70 -21.90 -4.90
C ARG A 232 -7.91 -21.97 -3.59
N ILE A 233 -7.47 -20.81 -3.10
CA ILE A 233 -6.71 -20.69 -1.85
C ILE A 233 -7.48 -19.82 -0.87
N VAL A 234 -7.56 -20.29 0.37
CA VAL A 234 -8.19 -19.56 1.48
C VAL A 234 -7.11 -19.16 2.48
N PHE A 235 -7.04 -17.87 2.82
CA PHE A 235 -6.15 -17.37 3.86
C PHE A 235 -6.90 -17.29 5.20
N MET A 236 -6.39 -17.93 6.24
CA MET A 236 -6.97 -17.91 7.58
C MET A 236 -5.93 -17.45 8.61
N LYS A 237 -6.40 -16.77 9.66
CA LYS A 237 -5.56 -16.40 10.81
C LYS A 237 -5.41 -17.56 11.80
#